data_AF-A0A1Q4VTS4-F1
#
_entry.id   AF-A0A1Q4VTS4-F1
#
_cell.length_a   1.000
_cell.length_b   1.000
_cell.length_c   1.000
_cell.angle_alpha   90.00
_cell.angle_beta   90.00
_cell.angle_gamma   90.00
#
_symmetry.space_group_name_H-M   'P 1'
#
loop_
_entity.id
_entity.type
_entity.pdbx_description
1 polymer ?
#
loop_
_entity_poly.entity_id
_entity_poly.type
_entity_poly.pdbx_seq_one_letter_code
_entity_poly.pdbx_strand_id
1 'polypeptide(L)'
;MGDIAINSHAVRATGSDMTVLSREVAGKLNNSLEESQTAALSHSPWGWECADHLYSCAVTWEEHMVGLAKKMGELGERLQESAGSYTAQDDEAATRLRHGLNDLGKA
;
A
#
# COMPACT_ATOMS: atom_id res chain seq x y z
N MET A 1 2.49 -3.20 32.07
CA MET A 1 2.10 -2.94 30.68
C MET A 1 2.36 -1.47 30.43
N GLY A 2 3.30 -1.13 29.56
CA GLY A 2 3.53 0.26 29.16
C GLY A 2 2.53 0.63 28.08
N ASP A 3 1.88 1.78 28.22
CA ASP A 3 1.05 2.33 27.14
C ASP A 3 1.91 2.51 25.90
N ILE A 4 1.52 1.87 24.81
CA ILE A 4 2.10 2.13 23.50
C ILE A 4 1.43 3.39 22.98
N ALA A 5 2.14 4.51 23.05
CA ALA A 5 1.68 5.75 22.45
C ALA A 5 1.75 5.64 20.92
N ILE A 6 0.62 5.38 20.28
CA ILE A 6 0.51 5.33 18.81
C ILE A 6 0.20 6.73 18.30
N ASN A 7 1.10 7.29 17.49
CA ASN A 7 0.82 8.53 16.75
C ASN A 7 -0.07 8.22 15.55
N SER A 8 -1.38 8.22 15.76
CA SER A 8 -2.39 7.91 14.73
C SER A 8 -2.29 8.82 13.50
N HIS A 9 -1.90 10.09 13.68
CA HIS A 9 -1.66 11.01 12.57
C HIS A 9 -0.49 10.55 11.68
N ALA A 10 0.64 10.19 12.28
CA ALA A 10 1.81 9.70 11.54
C ALA A 10 1.51 8.37 10.82
N VAL A 11 0.74 7.48 11.46
CA VAL A 11 0.30 6.21 10.85
C VAL A 11 -0.61 6.46 9.65
N ARG A 12 -1.57 7.39 9.77
CA ARG A 12 -2.45 7.77 8.66
C ARG A 12 -1.68 8.39 7.49
N ALA A 13 -0.74 9.29 7.77
CA ALA A 13 0.12 9.91 6.75
C ALA A 13 0.95 8.85 6.01
N THR A 14 1.60 7.95 6.75
CA THR A 14 2.37 6.83 6.17
C THR A 14 1.48 5.95 5.28
N GLY A 15 0.27 5.63 5.75
CA GLY A 15 -0.68 4.86 4.95
C GLY A 15 -1.06 5.56 3.65
N SER A 16 -1.24 6.88 3.68
CA SER A 16 -1.50 7.70 2.48
C SER A 16 -0.33 7.68 1.50
N ASP A 17 0.90 7.91 2.00
CA ASP A 17 2.12 7.88 1.20
C ASP A 17 2.32 6.52 0.52
N MET A 18 2.04 5.43 1.25
CA MET A 18 2.11 4.06 0.71
C MET A 18 1.08 3.81 -0.40
N THR A 19 -0.15 4.32 -0.25
CA THR A 19 -1.17 4.23 -1.31
C THR A 19 -0.78 5.03 -2.54
N VAL A 20 -0.21 6.23 -2.38
CA VAL A 20 0.29 7.05 -3.49
C VAL A 20 1.44 6.35 -4.21
N LEU A 21 2.47 5.93 -3.45
CA LEU A 21 3.63 5.24 -3.99
C LEU A 21 3.24 3.96 -4.73
N SER A 22 2.30 3.19 -4.18
CA SER A 22 1.76 1.99 -4.85
C SER A 22 1.18 2.30 -6.23
N ARG A 23 0.39 3.37 -6.36
CA ARG A 23 -0.20 3.77 -7.65
C ARG A 23 0.86 4.25 -8.64
N GLU A 24 1.83 5.04 -8.18
CA GLU A 24 2.94 5.49 -9.02
C GLU A 24 3.80 4.33 -9.52
N VAL A 25 4.12 3.39 -8.63
CA VAL A 25 4.91 2.20 -8.98
C VAL A 25 4.13 1.31 -9.94
N ALA A 26 2.84 1.06 -9.71
CA ALA A 26 2.02 0.30 -10.63
C ALA A 26 1.96 0.94 -12.02
N GLY A 27 1.83 2.27 -12.10
CA GLY A 27 1.84 3.00 -13.36
C GLY A 27 3.19 2.93 -14.09
N LYS A 28 4.31 2.95 -13.36
CA LYS A 28 5.67 2.81 -13.94
C LYS A 28 5.99 1.38 -14.38
N LEU A 29 5.44 0.38 -13.68
CA LEU A 29 5.67 -1.03 -13.98
C LEU A 29 4.89 -1.48 -15.21
N ASN A 30 3.68 -0.95 -15.40
CA ASN A 30 2.84 -1.27 -16.54
C ASN A 30 3.55 -0.91 -17.86
N ASN A 31 3.91 -1.94 -18.63
CA ASN A 31 4.65 -1.89 -19.89
C ASN A 31 6.15 -1.54 -19.74
N SER A 32 6.72 -1.67 -18.54
CA SER A 32 8.15 -1.37 -18.31
C SER A 32 9.10 -2.29 -19.09
N LEU A 33 8.62 -3.44 -19.57
CA LEU A 33 9.40 -4.45 -20.30
C LEU A 33 8.89 -4.71 -21.73
N GLU A 34 8.11 -3.79 -22.30
CA GLU A 34 7.56 -3.88 -23.65
C GLU A 34 8.66 -4.03 -24.74
N GLU A 35 9.83 -3.42 -24.53
CA GLU A 35 11.00 -3.59 -25.39
C GLU A 35 11.57 -5.01 -25.35
N SER A 36 11.55 -5.67 -24.19
CA SER A 36 12.01 -7.06 -24.06
C SER A 36 11.08 -8.03 -24.79
N GLN A 37 9.77 -7.77 -24.75
CA GLN A 37 8.76 -8.50 -25.52
C GLN A 37 8.95 -8.31 -27.03
N THR A 38 9.23 -7.09 -27.46
CA THR A 38 9.53 -6.77 -28.87
C THR A 38 10.80 -7.46 -29.36
N ALA A 39 11.86 -7.48 -28.55
CA ALA A 39 13.10 -8.16 -28.88
C ALA A 39 12.90 -9.68 -28.99
N ALA A 40 12.15 -10.29 -28.07
CA ALA A 40 11.88 -11.72 -28.10
C ALA A 40 11.14 -12.15 -29.38
N LEU A 41 10.11 -11.40 -29.77
CA LEU A 41 9.36 -11.65 -31.02
C LEU A 41 10.22 -11.43 -32.27
N SER A 42 11.11 -10.44 -32.26
CA SER A 42 11.97 -10.11 -33.41
C SER A 42 13.10 -11.13 -33.62
N HIS A 43 13.56 -11.79 -32.55
CA HIS A 43 14.66 -12.75 -32.58
C HIS A 43 14.24 -14.22 -32.54
N SER A 44 12.98 -14.52 -32.17
CA SER A 44 12.39 -15.86 -32.23
C SER A 44 12.51 -16.54 -33.62
N PRO A 45 12.29 -15.84 -34.77
CA PRO A 45 12.48 -16.43 -36.11
C PRO A 45 13.93 -16.84 -36.43
N TRP A 46 14.90 -16.30 -35.69
CA TRP A 46 16.33 -16.53 -35.89
C TRP A 46 16.90 -17.63 -34.98
N GLY A 47 16.03 -18.35 -34.23
CA GLY A 47 16.42 -19.54 -33.46
C GLY A 47 17.09 -19.24 -32.12
N TRP A 48 16.89 -18.05 -31.54
CA TRP A 48 17.38 -17.75 -30.19
C TRP A 48 16.44 -18.32 -29.13
N GLU A 49 16.65 -19.58 -28.73
CA GLU A 49 15.89 -20.22 -27.63
C GLU A 49 15.92 -19.42 -26.32
N CYS A 50 17.03 -18.71 -26.05
CA CYS A 50 17.15 -17.85 -24.87
C CYS A 50 16.17 -16.66 -24.87
N ALA A 51 15.68 -16.23 -26.04
CA ALA A 51 14.78 -15.09 -26.16
C ALA A 51 13.41 -15.37 -25.52
N ASP A 52 12.89 -16.60 -25.65
CA ASP A 52 11.63 -17.00 -25.04
C ASP A 52 11.74 -17.09 -23.51
N HIS A 53 12.86 -17.62 -23.01
CA HIS A 53 13.15 -17.64 -21.57
C HIS A 53 13.29 -16.24 -20.97
N LEU A 54 13.96 -15.32 -21.67
CA LEU A 54 14.09 -13.93 -21.24
C LEU A 54 12.73 -13.23 -21.22
N TYR A 55 11.90 -13.48 -22.23
CA TYR A 55 10.53 -12.95 -22.26
C TYR A 55 9.67 -13.47 -21.11
N SER A 56 9.67 -14.78 -20.87
CA SER A 56 8.93 -15.38 -19.75
C SER A 56 9.39 -14.82 -18.39
N CYS A 57 10.70 -14.62 -18.22
CA CYS A 57 11.27 -13.99 -17.02
C CYS A 57 10.79 -12.54 -16.87
N ALA A 58 10.80 -11.76 -17.94
CA ALA A 58 10.33 -10.38 -17.96
C ALA A 58 8.84 -10.29 -17.53
N VAL A 59 7.97 -11.10 -18.14
CA VAL A 59 6.53 -11.14 -17.80
C VAL A 59 6.32 -11.53 -16.33
N THR A 60 6.98 -12.59 -15.86
CA THR A 60 6.86 -13.05 -14.47
C THR A 60 7.32 -11.98 -13.47
N TRP A 61 8.38 -11.26 -13.81
CA TRP A 61 8.88 -10.15 -13.00
C TRP A 61 7.88 -9.00 -12.95
N GLU A 62 7.32 -8.59 -14.09
CA GLU A 62 6.35 -7.49 -14.18
C GLU A 62 5.09 -7.82 -13.37
N GLU A 63 4.54 -9.02 -13.55
CA GLU A 63 3.40 -9.51 -12.77
C GLU A 63 3.68 -9.51 -11.26
N HIS A 64 4.86 -9.99 -10.86
CA HIS A 64 5.26 -10.02 -9.45
C HIS A 64 5.34 -8.61 -8.86
N MET A 65 5.97 -7.68 -9.57
CA MET A 65 6.15 -6.31 -9.12
C MET A 65 4.82 -5.54 -9.06
N VAL A 66 3.92 -5.75 -10.01
CA VAL A 66 2.55 -5.21 -9.97
C VAL A 66 1.79 -5.77 -8.76
N GLY A 67 1.92 -7.08 -8.51
CA GLY A 67 1.35 -7.72 -7.32
C GLY A 67 1.90 -7.16 -6.01
N LEU A 68 3.20 -6.88 -5.95
CA LEU A 68 3.84 -6.24 -4.80
C LEU A 68 3.32 -4.81 -4.59
N ALA A 69 3.23 -4.02 -5.66
CA ALA A 69 2.70 -2.66 -5.61
C ALA A 69 1.26 -2.66 -5.08
N LYS A 70 0.41 -3.60 -5.53
CA LYS A 70 -0.96 -3.74 -5.02
C LYS A 70 -0.99 -4.03 -3.51
N LYS A 71 -0.17 -4.97 -3.03
CA LYS A 71 -0.08 -5.29 -1.59
C LYS A 71 0.38 -4.10 -0.76
N MET A 72 1.28 -3.26 -1.28
CA MET A 72 1.66 -2.01 -0.61
C MET A 72 0.48 -1.04 -0.47
N GLY A 73 -0.35 -0.92 -1.51
CA GLY A 73 -1.56 -0.10 -1.48
C GLY A 73 -2.57 -0.59 -0.44
N GLU A 74 -2.87 -1.91 -0.44
CA GLU A 74 -3.75 -2.55 0.55
C GLU A 74 -3.25 -2.37 1.99
N LEU A 75 -1.93 -2.45 2.20
CA LEU A 75 -1.33 -2.20 3.51
C LEU A 75 -1.48 -0.73 3.92
N GLY A 76 -1.29 0.21 2.99
CA GLY A 76 -1.50 1.64 3.21
C GLY A 76 -2.94 1.97 3.61
N GLU A 77 -3.93 1.33 2.99
CA GLU A 77 -5.35 1.47 3.34
C GLU A 77 -5.64 0.97 4.76
N ARG A 78 -5.11 -0.22 5.12
CA ARG A 78 -5.27 -0.77 6.48
C ARG A 78 -4.65 0.12 7.56
N LEU A 79 -3.52 0.76 7.27
CA LEU A 79 -2.90 1.72 8.20
C LEU A 79 -3.80 2.95 8.40
N GLN A 80 -4.42 3.46 7.33
CA GLN A 80 -5.37 4.57 7.43
C GLN A 80 -6.62 4.21 8.23
N GLU A 81 -7.19 3.02 7.99
CA GLU A 81 -8.35 2.50 8.72
C GLU A 81 -8.04 2.32 10.21
N SER A 82 -6.89 1.69 10.54
CA SER A 82 -6.46 1.50 11.92
C SER A 82 -6.24 2.83 12.64
N ALA A 83 -5.59 3.80 11.99
CA ALA A 83 -5.46 5.15 12.56
C ALA A 83 -6.83 5.82 12.78
N GLY A 84 -7.79 5.60 11.86
CA GLY A 84 -9.19 6.01 12.00
C GLY A 84 -9.85 5.47 13.26
N SER A 85 -9.72 4.17 13.53
CA SER A 85 -10.33 3.56 14.72
C SER A 85 -9.74 4.09 16.02
N TYR A 86 -8.42 4.37 16.07
CA TYR A 86 -7.80 4.98 17.25
C TYR A 86 -8.33 6.39 17.51
N THR A 87 -8.40 7.25 16.48
CA THR A 87 -8.96 8.60 16.64
C THR A 87 -10.41 8.55 17.15
N ALA A 88 -11.24 7.66 16.60
CA ALA A 88 -12.63 7.52 17.01
C ALA A 88 -12.78 7.07 18.48
N GLN A 89 -11.91 6.16 18.94
CA GLN A 89 -11.90 5.70 20.33
C GLN A 89 -11.49 6.82 21.30
N ASP A 90 -10.47 7.62 20.93
CA ASP A 90 -10.04 8.76 21.75
C ASP A 90 -11.14 9.83 21.85
N ASP A 91 -11.82 10.13 20.74
CA ASP A 91 -12.93 11.09 20.72
C ASP A 91 -14.13 10.60 21.56
N GLU A 92 -14.43 9.30 21.50
CA GLU A 92 -15.46 8.70 22.34
C GLU A 92 -15.09 8.76 23.83
N ALA A 93 -13.85 8.42 24.18
CA ALA A 93 -13.35 8.49 25.55
C ALA A 93 -13.41 9.93 26.08
N ALA A 94 -12.95 10.91 25.30
CA ALA A 94 -13.02 12.33 25.64
C ALA A 94 -14.47 12.80 25.83
N THR A 95 -15.38 12.33 24.99
CA THR A 95 -16.82 12.65 25.09
C THR A 95 -17.43 12.07 26.36
N ARG A 96 -17.17 10.80 26.66
CA ARG A 96 -17.61 10.14 27.91
C ARG A 96 -17.05 10.86 29.15
N LEU A 97 -15.79 11.27 29.12
CA LEU A 97 -15.17 12.05 30.21
C LEU A 97 -15.86 13.41 30.41
N ARG A 98 -16.14 14.16 29.34
CA ARG A 98 -16.87 15.44 29.44
C ARG A 98 -18.28 15.25 29.99
N HIS A 99 -18.99 14.21 29.55
CA HIS A 99 -20.32 13.89 30.09
C HIS A 99 -20.25 13.57 31.59
N GLY A 100 -19.34 12.70 32.01
CA GLY A 100 -19.17 12.37 33.44
C GLY A 100 -18.80 13.59 34.30
N LEU A 101 -17.93 14.48 33.81
CA LEU A 101 -17.60 15.73 34.51
C LEU A 101 -18.80 16.67 34.63
N ASN A 102 -19.63 16.77 33.59
CA ASN A 102 -20.84 17.58 33.62
C ASN A 102 -21.90 17.01 34.56
N ASP A 103 -22.01 15.69 34.67
CA ASP A 103 -22.94 15.04 35.59
C ASP A 103 -22.49 15.22 37.05
N LEU A 104 -21.19 15.15 37.33
CA LEU A 104 -20.62 15.43 38.65
C LEU A 104 -20.80 16.89 39.09
N GLY A 105 -20.73 17.85 38.16
CA GLY A 105 -20.95 19.27 38.47
C GLY A 105 -22.42 19.66 38.65
N LYS A 106 -23.35 18.76 38.36
CA LYS A 106 -24.81 18.94 38.55
C LYS A 106 -25.36 18.20 39.77
N ALA A 107 -24.53 17.43 40.47
CA ALA A 107 -24.83 16.79 41.77
C ALA A 107 -24.42 17.72 42.92
#